data_AF-A0A1Y5HR34-F1
#
_entry.id   AF-A0A1Y5HR34-F1
#
_cell.length_a   1.000
_cell.length_b   1.000
_cell.length_c   1.000
_cell.angle_alpha   90.00
_cell.angle_beta   90.00
_cell.angle_gamma   90.00
#
_symmetry.space_group_name_H-M   'P 1'
#
loop_
_entity.id
_entity.type
_entity.pdbx_description
1 polymer ?
#
loop_
_entity_poly.entity_id
_entity_poly.type
_entity_poly.pdbx_seq_one_letter_code
_entity_poly.pdbx_strand_id
1 'polypeptide(L)'
;MQKTQKISSSKFKRAAITGATAVKIGAKIAQQKSKRLLQRGVKSTEQEAADQLADEQQIGKLLFSALGQLRGTALKVSQLLSMEADLLPEGIRQELAKSCYKVTPLNRAHVNKVFMQEFQRGPKHVFDQFSAKAFAAASLGQVHSGLTADNEKVAVKIQYPGIAASIKSDMQMLRAVMHTLSATTKLLPEKSVITALMDVIEQQLYKEVDYQLEAENGRWFARHLSSEKIVIPEVLEQYSSTKILTTRLLQGLHLQEWMLTNPSQQQRNLYGQIIFDSFMHSAFELHKLHADPHPGNYLFMANDQLGLLDFGCVRTFSKEFCSNICSLMSVFVAHTKAWDTQSVLKAYQRQGILSADLQLDEFNSELLPLLDPLINWVIEPFKEPFFDFSQRSSYPKMGLASAKVSAKYLNAIPKDQIYFDRSLFGMMQILKQLGAVVNTSNQWIKANDS
;
A
#
# COMPACT_ATOMS: atom_id res chain seq x y z
N MET A 1 -8.16 24.97 -29.11
CA MET A 1 -9.28 24.90 -28.15
C MET A 1 -9.53 23.45 -27.76
N GLN A 2 -8.94 22.98 -26.66
CA GLN A 2 -9.24 21.64 -26.11
C GLN A 2 -10.49 21.74 -25.22
N LYS A 3 -11.47 20.86 -25.47
CA LYS A 3 -12.74 20.80 -24.73
C LYS A 3 -12.49 20.53 -23.24
N THR A 4 -12.81 21.52 -22.41
CA THR A 4 -12.93 21.41 -20.96
C THR A 4 -13.95 20.32 -20.62
N GLN A 5 -13.50 19.17 -20.10
CA GLN A 5 -14.41 18.19 -19.51
C GLN A 5 -14.99 18.78 -18.21
N LYS A 6 -16.23 19.26 -18.29
CA LYS A 6 -17.04 19.64 -17.12
C LYS A 6 -17.22 18.43 -16.21
N ILE A 7 -16.59 18.45 -15.04
CA ILE A 7 -16.89 17.51 -13.95
C ILE A 7 -18.33 17.83 -13.47
N SER A 8 -19.29 17.03 -13.93
CA SER A 8 -20.73 17.25 -13.70
C SER A 8 -21.22 16.50 -12.46
N SER A 9 -21.91 17.20 -11.55
CA SER A 9 -22.28 16.77 -10.19
C SER A 9 -23.58 15.94 -10.04
N SER A 10 -24.27 15.55 -11.12
CA SER A 10 -25.62 14.97 -11.00
C SER A 10 -25.65 13.47 -10.70
N LYS A 11 -26.44 13.07 -9.68
CA LYS A 11 -26.71 11.68 -9.24
C LYS A 11 -27.29 10.79 -10.36
N PHE A 12 -28.10 11.36 -11.25
CA PHE A 12 -28.80 10.62 -12.32
C PHE A 12 -27.87 10.08 -13.41
N LYS A 13 -26.80 10.81 -13.77
CA LYS A 13 -25.81 10.33 -14.74
C LYS A 13 -24.99 9.15 -14.19
N ARG A 14 -24.82 9.05 -12.87
CA ARG A 14 -24.07 7.94 -12.25
C ARG A 14 -24.84 6.62 -12.31
N ALA A 15 -26.14 6.63 -12.01
CA ALA A 15 -26.98 5.45 -12.20
C ALA A 15 -26.97 4.96 -13.66
N ALA A 16 -26.97 5.89 -14.63
CA ALA A 16 -26.87 5.56 -16.05
C ALA A 16 -25.49 4.99 -16.44
N ILE A 17 -24.38 5.51 -15.89
CA ILE A 17 -23.03 4.98 -16.14
C ILE A 17 -22.85 3.60 -15.49
N THR A 18 -23.31 3.40 -14.25
CA THR A 18 -23.30 2.11 -13.56
C THR A 18 -24.17 1.09 -14.31
N GLY A 19 -25.37 1.48 -14.74
CA GLY A 19 -26.27 0.65 -15.53
C GLY A 19 -25.68 0.29 -16.90
N ALA A 20 -25.13 1.25 -17.65
CA ALA A 20 -24.51 0.98 -18.94
C ALA A 20 -23.25 0.11 -18.82
N THR A 21 -22.47 0.28 -17.75
CA THR A 21 -21.30 -0.56 -17.47
C THR A 21 -21.74 -1.97 -17.08
N ALA A 22 -22.74 -2.12 -16.21
CA ALA A 22 -23.32 -3.41 -15.85
C ALA A 22 -23.93 -4.15 -17.06
N VAL A 23 -24.60 -3.44 -17.97
CA VAL A 23 -25.14 -4.00 -19.23
C VAL A 23 -24.02 -4.44 -20.17
N LYS A 24 -22.96 -3.64 -20.34
CA LYS A 24 -21.79 -4.04 -21.15
C LYS A 24 -21.06 -5.24 -20.55
N ILE A 25 -20.95 -5.31 -19.23
CA ILE A 25 -20.41 -6.46 -18.49
C ILE A 25 -21.30 -7.69 -18.75
N GLY A 26 -22.60 -7.57 -18.52
CA GLY A 26 -23.56 -8.68 -18.71
C GLY A 26 -23.60 -9.20 -20.14
N ALA A 27 -23.58 -8.31 -21.15
CA ALA A 27 -23.53 -8.69 -22.56
C ALA A 27 -22.25 -9.44 -22.94
N LYS A 28 -21.09 -9.00 -22.43
CA LYS A 28 -19.81 -9.67 -22.69
C LYS A 28 -19.69 -11.02 -21.99
N ILE A 29 -20.19 -11.15 -20.77
CA ILE A 29 -20.23 -12.43 -20.04
C ILE A 29 -21.18 -13.42 -20.75
N ALA A 30 -22.32 -12.95 -21.26
CA ALA A 30 -23.22 -13.76 -22.08
C ALA A 30 -22.53 -14.24 -23.37
N GLN A 31 -21.75 -13.37 -24.03
CA GLN A 31 -20.96 -13.73 -25.21
C GLN A 31 -19.86 -14.78 -24.89
N GLN A 32 -19.24 -14.73 -23.72
CA GLN A 32 -18.27 -15.75 -23.27
C GLN A 32 -18.95 -17.09 -22.96
N LYS A 33 -20.09 -17.08 -22.27
CA LYS A 33 -20.89 -18.30 -22.04
C LYS A 33 -21.32 -18.94 -23.36
N SER A 34 -21.74 -18.15 -24.36
CA SER A 34 -22.09 -18.69 -25.68
C SER A 34 -20.88 -19.26 -26.41
N LYS A 35 -19.71 -18.59 -26.35
CA LYS A 35 -18.46 -19.08 -26.95
C LYS A 35 -17.97 -20.39 -26.31
N ARG A 36 -18.13 -20.56 -24.99
CA ARG A 36 -17.81 -21.81 -24.27
C ARG A 36 -18.81 -22.94 -24.57
N LEU A 37 -20.09 -22.63 -24.74
CA LEU A 37 -21.11 -23.60 -25.18
C LEU A 37 -20.82 -24.10 -26.61
N LEU A 38 -20.24 -23.27 -27.47
CA LEU A 38 -19.86 -23.61 -28.84
C LEU A 38 -18.54 -24.41 -28.95
N GLN A 39 -17.70 -24.41 -27.91
CA GLN A 39 -16.39 -25.10 -27.89
C GLN A 39 -16.42 -26.37 -27.01
N ARG A 40 -17.42 -27.24 -27.20
CA ARG A 40 -17.47 -28.55 -26.52
C ARG A 40 -16.47 -29.53 -27.16
N GLY A 41 -15.26 -29.56 -26.62
CA GLY A 41 -14.24 -30.59 -26.81
C GLY A 41 -13.34 -30.67 -25.57
N VAL A 42 -12.70 -31.81 -25.32
CA VAL A 42 -11.74 -31.98 -24.21
C VAL A 42 -10.54 -31.05 -24.47
N LYS A 43 -10.41 -29.98 -23.69
CA LYS A 43 -9.30 -29.03 -23.79
C LYS A 43 -8.11 -29.55 -22.99
N SER A 44 -6.90 -29.22 -23.43
CA SER A 44 -5.69 -29.46 -22.62
C SER A 44 -5.63 -28.49 -21.44
N THR A 45 -4.98 -28.89 -20.35
CA THR A 45 -4.83 -28.07 -19.14
C THR A 45 -4.17 -26.71 -19.42
N GLU A 46 -3.26 -26.65 -20.39
CA GLU A 46 -2.62 -25.40 -20.83
C GLU A 46 -3.59 -24.46 -21.55
N GLN A 47 -4.51 -24.99 -22.37
CA GLN A 47 -5.54 -24.20 -23.04
C GLN A 47 -6.57 -23.65 -22.06
N GLU A 48 -6.93 -24.42 -21.03
CA GLU A 48 -7.83 -23.96 -19.97
C GLU A 48 -7.21 -22.83 -19.14
N ALA A 49 -5.92 -22.94 -18.80
CA ALA A 49 -5.18 -21.90 -18.09
C ALA A 49 -5.06 -20.61 -18.91
N ALA A 50 -4.79 -20.72 -20.22
CA ALA A 50 -4.73 -19.58 -21.12
C ALA A 50 -6.09 -18.89 -21.30
N ASP A 51 -7.17 -19.67 -21.44
CA ASP A 51 -8.55 -19.15 -21.51
C ASP A 51 -8.95 -18.44 -20.21
N GLN A 52 -8.59 -19.00 -19.05
CA GLN A 52 -8.85 -18.39 -17.75
C GLN A 52 -8.10 -17.07 -17.59
N LEU A 53 -6.80 -17.02 -17.92
CA LEU A 53 -6.00 -15.79 -17.85
C LEU A 53 -6.58 -14.71 -18.76
N ALA A 54 -7.04 -15.06 -19.97
CA ALA A 54 -7.68 -14.12 -20.89
C ALA A 54 -9.00 -13.57 -20.33
N ASP A 55 -9.80 -14.41 -19.68
CA ASP A 55 -11.05 -14.00 -19.03
C ASP A 55 -10.79 -13.08 -17.81
N GLU A 56 -9.76 -13.38 -17.01
CA GLU A 56 -9.30 -12.53 -15.91
C GLU A 56 -8.83 -11.16 -16.42
N GLN A 57 -7.99 -11.13 -17.46
CA GLN A 57 -7.57 -9.88 -18.10
C GLN A 57 -8.75 -9.08 -18.66
N GLN A 58 -9.79 -9.75 -19.18
CA GLN A 58 -10.98 -9.05 -19.64
C GLN A 58 -11.74 -8.39 -18.47
N ILE A 59 -11.86 -9.07 -17.33
CA ILE A 59 -12.44 -8.48 -16.11
C ILE A 59 -11.57 -7.31 -15.63
N GLY A 60 -10.25 -7.46 -15.64
CA GLY A 60 -9.31 -6.40 -15.32
C GLY A 60 -9.52 -5.14 -16.16
N LYS A 61 -9.73 -5.28 -17.47
CA LYS A 61 -10.06 -4.16 -18.38
C LYS A 61 -11.39 -3.49 -18.05
N LEU A 62 -12.40 -4.25 -17.63
CA LEU A 62 -13.70 -3.72 -17.22
C LEU A 62 -13.59 -2.92 -15.92
N LEU A 63 -12.87 -3.46 -14.94
CA LEU A 63 -12.59 -2.78 -13.67
C LEU A 63 -11.77 -1.51 -13.90
N PHE A 64 -10.75 -1.58 -14.76
CA PHE A 64 -9.97 -0.43 -15.21
C PHE A 64 -10.86 0.66 -15.83
N SER A 65 -11.78 0.28 -16.72
CA SER A 65 -12.73 1.24 -17.30
C SER A 65 -13.64 1.88 -16.25
N ALA A 66 -14.00 1.16 -15.18
CA ALA A 66 -14.78 1.69 -14.07
C ALA A 66 -13.95 2.65 -13.20
N LEU A 67 -12.69 2.31 -12.91
CA LEU A 67 -11.75 3.20 -12.22
C LEU A 67 -11.56 4.52 -12.97
N GLY A 68 -11.49 4.49 -14.29
CA GLY A 68 -11.42 5.70 -15.13
C GLY A 68 -12.64 6.63 -15.03
N GLN A 69 -13.76 6.19 -14.44
CA GLN A 69 -14.93 7.02 -14.18
C GLN A 69 -14.90 7.72 -12.81
N LEU A 70 -13.96 7.37 -11.94
CA LEU A 70 -13.83 7.97 -10.61
C LEU A 70 -13.23 9.38 -10.70
N ARG A 71 -13.63 10.27 -9.80
CA ARG A 71 -13.34 11.71 -9.89
C ARG A 71 -12.02 12.12 -9.23
N GLY A 72 -11.03 11.22 -9.25
CA GLY A 72 -9.69 11.46 -8.71
C GLY A 72 -9.21 10.40 -7.71
N THR A 73 -10.10 9.55 -7.21
CA THR A 73 -9.73 8.42 -6.33
C THR A 73 -9.19 7.21 -7.12
N ALA A 74 -9.36 7.20 -8.45
CA ALA A 74 -9.00 6.11 -9.35
C ALA A 74 -7.60 5.55 -9.11
N LEU A 75 -6.60 6.44 -9.06
CA LEU A 75 -5.20 6.04 -8.95
C LEU A 75 -4.92 5.35 -7.61
N LYS A 76 -5.31 5.99 -6.49
CA LYS A 76 -5.09 5.42 -5.16
C LYS A 76 -5.89 4.15 -4.92
N VAL A 77 -7.13 4.08 -5.43
CA VAL A 77 -7.92 2.85 -5.38
C VAL A 77 -7.27 1.73 -6.20
N SER A 78 -6.75 2.03 -7.40
CA SER A 78 -6.03 1.05 -8.21
C SER A 78 -4.76 0.57 -7.50
N GLN A 79 -4.01 1.48 -6.87
CA GLN A 79 -2.84 1.15 -6.05
C GLN A 79 -3.22 0.26 -4.88
N LEU A 80 -4.23 0.64 -4.09
CA LEU A 80 -4.70 -0.14 -2.95
C LEU A 80 -5.21 -1.52 -3.41
N LEU A 81 -5.97 -1.62 -4.48
CA LEU A 81 -6.41 -2.90 -5.04
C LEU A 81 -5.26 -3.77 -5.57
N SER A 82 -4.22 -3.14 -6.13
CA SER A 82 -3.03 -3.85 -6.61
C SER A 82 -2.11 -4.26 -5.47
N MET A 83 -2.16 -3.56 -4.32
CA MET A 83 -1.45 -3.94 -3.11
C MET A 83 -2.17 -5.06 -2.36
N GLU A 84 -3.50 -5.05 -2.34
CA GLU A 84 -4.35 -6.15 -1.86
C GLU A 84 -4.44 -7.31 -2.88
N ALA A 85 -3.40 -7.42 -3.72
CA ALA A 85 -3.31 -8.25 -4.92
C ALA A 85 -3.62 -9.73 -4.68
N ASP A 86 -3.34 -10.26 -3.51
CA ASP A 86 -3.56 -11.69 -3.23
C ASP A 86 -5.05 -12.07 -3.27
N LEU A 87 -5.96 -11.10 -3.15
CA LEU A 87 -7.40 -11.32 -3.24
C LEU A 87 -7.95 -11.28 -4.67
N LEU A 88 -7.16 -10.79 -5.64
CA LEU A 88 -7.58 -10.68 -7.04
C LEU A 88 -6.78 -11.65 -7.94
N PRO A 89 -7.43 -12.33 -8.89
CA PRO A 89 -6.76 -13.17 -9.88
C PRO A 89 -5.66 -12.43 -10.67
N GLU A 90 -4.64 -13.19 -11.08
CA GLU A 90 -3.44 -12.66 -11.73
C GLU A 90 -3.75 -11.83 -12.99
N GLY A 91 -4.65 -12.29 -13.85
CA GLY A 91 -5.00 -11.55 -15.06
C GLY A 91 -5.66 -10.19 -14.77
N ILE A 92 -6.42 -10.09 -13.67
CA ILE A 92 -7.01 -8.82 -13.22
C ILE A 92 -5.90 -7.90 -12.71
N ARG A 93 -4.98 -8.42 -11.89
CA ARG A 93 -3.85 -7.67 -11.35
C ARG A 93 -2.99 -7.06 -12.45
N GLN A 94 -2.65 -7.83 -13.47
CA GLN A 94 -1.82 -7.36 -14.58
C GLN A 94 -2.45 -6.16 -15.31
N GLU A 95 -3.77 -6.14 -15.47
CA GLU A 95 -4.47 -5.01 -16.10
C GLU A 95 -4.61 -3.81 -15.17
N LEU A 96 -4.83 -4.03 -13.86
CA LEU A 96 -4.84 -2.95 -12.87
C LEU A 96 -3.45 -2.32 -12.69
N ALA A 97 -2.37 -3.12 -12.79
CA ALA A 97 -0.99 -2.62 -12.74
C ALA A 97 -0.64 -1.74 -13.94
N LYS A 98 -1.31 -1.91 -15.09
CA LYS A 98 -1.19 -0.99 -16.24
C LYS A 98 -1.83 0.39 -15.97
N SER A 99 -2.63 0.51 -14.91
CA SER A 99 -3.30 1.74 -14.49
C SER A 99 -2.38 2.71 -13.76
N CYS A 100 -1.34 3.17 -14.45
CA CYS A 100 -0.58 4.35 -14.04
C CYS A 100 -1.14 5.57 -14.79
N TYR A 101 -2.31 6.06 -14.36
CA TYR A 101 -2.87 7.29 -14.92
C TYR A 101 -2.00 8.50 -14.53
N LYS A 102 -1.67 9.32 -15.52
CA LYS A 102 -1.18 10.69 -15.29
C LYS A 102 -2.30 11.47 -14.60
N VAL A 103 -2.09 11.86 -13.34
CA VAL A 103 -3.00 12.77 -12.66
C VAL A 103 -2.91 14.13 -13.36
N THR A 104 -4.05 14.66 -13.84
CA THR A 104 -4.07 16.00 -14.43
C THR A 104 -3.74 17.02 -13.32
N PRO A 105 -2.66 17.81 -13.46
CA PRO A 105 -2.32 18.82 -12.47
C PRO A 105 -3.48 19.80 -12.26
N LEU A 106 -3.71 20.26 -11.03
CA LEU A 106 -4.62 21.37 -10.81
C LEU A 106 -4.13 22.57 -11.60
N ASN A 107 -5.04 23.18 -12.33
CA ASN A 107 -4.80 24.50 -12.88
C ASN A 107 -4.75 25.55 -11.75
N ARG A 108 -4.24 26.73 -12.09
CA ARG A 108 -4.10 27.86 -11.16
C ARG A 108 -5.42 28.27 -10.50
N ALA A 109 -6.54 28.16 -11.21
CA ALA A 109 -7.85 28.52 -10.68
C ALA A 109 -8.30 27.58 -9.56
N HIS A 110 -8.05 26.27 -9.69
CA HIS A 110 -8.35 25.30 -8.64
C HIS A 110 -7.47 25.51 -7.41
N VAL A 111 -6.16 25.75 -7.58
CA VAL A 111 -5.26 26.08 -6.47
C VAL A 111 -5.77 27.31 -5.72
N ASN A 112 -6.04 28.41 -6.43
CA ASN A 112 -6.60 29.63 -5.84
C ASN A 112 -7.92 29.37 -5.11
N LYS A 113 -8.79 28.52 -5.66
CA LYS A 113 -10.06 28.16 -5.03
C LYS A 113 -9.87 27.49 -3.67
N VAL A 114 -8.93 26.54 -3.56
CA VAL A 114 -8.65 25.88 -2.28
C VAL A 114 -8.10 26.89 -1.27
N PHE A 115 -7.13 27.71 -1.68
CA PHE A 115 -6.58 28.78 -0.84
C PHE A 115 -7.64 29.78 -0.35
N MET A 116 -8.54 30.23 -1.22
CA MET A 116 -9.64 31.11 -0.82
C MET A 116 -10.62 30.44 0.15
N GLN A 117 -10.82 29.12 0.06
CA GLN A 117 -11.69 28.38 0.98
C GLN A 117 -11.05 28.19 2.35
N GLU A 118 -9.75 27.93 2.39
CA GLU A 118 -9.05 27.57 3.63
C GLU A 118 -8.46 28.79 4.36
N PHE A 119 -7.90 29.76 3.62
CA PHE A 119 -7.21 30.93 4.17
C PHE A 119 -7.92 32.26 3.87
N GLN A 120 -9.03 32.25 3.12
CA GLN A 120 -9.73 33.46 2.64
C GLN A 120 -8.83 34.42 1.83
N ARG A 121 -7.69 33.92 1.37
CA ARG A 121 -6.63 34.66 0.69
C ARG A 121 -6.03 33.79 -0.41
N GLY A 122 -5.54 34.40 -1.48
CA GLY A 122 -4.81 33.67 -2.52
C GLY A 122 -3.40 33.25 -2.06
N PRO A 123 -2.76 32.28 -2.73
CA PRO A 123 -1.45 31.74 -2.33
C PRO A 123 -0.36 32.81 -2.20
N LYS A 124 -0.35 33.81 -3.08
CA LYS A 124 0.59 34.95 -3.06
C LYS A 124 0.41 35.93 -1.87
N HIS A 125 -0.68 35.81 -1.12
CA HIS A 125 -0.91 36.59 0.11
C HIS A 125 -0.66 35.75 1.36
N VAL A 126 -0.46 34.44 1.21
CA VAL A 126 -0.11 33.51 2.29
C VAL A 126 1.41 33.30 2.31
N PHE A 127 2.03 33.21 1.14
CA PHE A 127 3.47 33.02 0.94
C PHE A 127 4.07 34.21 0.19
N ASP A 128 5.32 34.56 0.52
CA ASP A 128 6.09 35.58 -0.20
C ASP A 128 6.32 35.16 -1.67
N GLN A 129 6.67 33.88 -1.86
CA GLN A 129 6.74 33.26 -3.18
C GLN A 129 5.94 31.96 -3.21
N PHE A 130 5.27 31.72 -4.33
CA PHE A 130 4.53 30.47 -4.53
C PHE A 130 4.60 30.04 -6.00
N SER A 131 5.13 28.84 -6.24
CA SER A 131 5.19 28.27 -7.59
C SER A 131 3.80 27.81 -8.03
N ALA A 132 3.28 28.40 -9.09
CA ALA A 132 2.03 27.95 -9.70
C ALA A 132 2.11 26.54 -10.29
N LYS A 133 3.32 26.08 -10.63
CA LYS A 133 3.57 24.74 -11.16
C LYS A 133 3.91 23.80 -9.99
N ALA A 134 3.11 22.76 -9.83
CA ALA A 134 3.44 21.68 -8.90
C ALA A 134 4.73 20.98 -9.37
N PHE A 135 5.62 20.66 -8.43
CA PHE A 135 6.85 19.92 -8.73
C PHE A 135 6.69 18.41 -8.47
N ALA A 136 5.74 18.02 -7.62
CA ALA A 136 5.41 16.63 -7.36
C ALA A 136 3.89 16.42 -7.33
N ALA A 137 3.47 15.22 -7.74
CA ALA A 137 2.10 14.75 -7.54
C ALA A 137 2.01 14.06 -6.16
N ALA A 138 0.92 14.31 -5.44
CA ALA A 138 0.56 13.52 -4.27
C ALA A 138 -0.61 12.59 -4.63
N SER A 139 -0.89 11.59 -3.81
CA SER A 139 -1.90 10.56 -4.13
C SER A 139 -3.28 11.15 -4.46
N LEU A 140 -3.77 12.07 -3.62
CA LEU A 140 -5.04 12.78 -3.77
C LEU A 140 -4.88 14.30 -3.78
N GLY A 141 -3.70 14.78 -4.19
CA GLY A 141 -3.36 16.19 -4.25
C GLY A 141 -2.12 16.48 -5.07
N GLN A 142 -1.52 17.65 -4.87
CA GLN A 142 -0.26 18.03 -5.52
C GLN A 142 0.59 18.90 -4.63
N VAL A 143 1.91 18.88 -4.86
CA VAL A 143 2.87 19.60 -4.03
C VAL A 143 3.51 20.74 -4.81
N HIS A 144 3.46 21.93 -4.21
CA HIS A 144 4.06 23.15 -4.72
C HIS A 144 5.22 23.59 -3.85
N SER A 145 6.19 24.27 -4.46
CA SER A 145 7.21 24.98 -3.71
C SER A 145 6.73 26.40 -3.38
N GLY A 146 7.13 26.90 -2.21
CA GLY A 146 6.92 28.27 -1.80
C GLY A 146 8.04 28.80 -0.94
N LEU A 147 7.94 30.08 -0.60
CA LEU A 147 8.81 30.79 0.34
C LEU A 147 7.92 31.51 1.36
N THR A 148 8.17 31.29 2.65
CA THR A 148 7.48 32.02 3.72
C THR A 148 7.98 33.47 3.81
N ALA A 149 7.29 34.30 4.60
CA ALA A 149 7.76 35.67 4.88
C ALA A 149 9.13 35.70 5.56
N ASP A 150 9.46 34.64 6.30
CA ASP A 150 10.75 34.47 7.00
C ASP A 150 11.83 33.81 6.10
N ASN A 151 11.64 33.81 4.78
CA ASN A 151 12.54 33.21 3.79
C ASN A 151 12.74 31.69 3.92
N GLU A 152 11.78 30.96 4.50
CA GLU A 152 11.86 29.50 4.58
C GLU A 152 11.28 28.84 3.33
N LYS A 153 12.03 27.90 2.74
CA LYS A 153 11.56 27.10 1.60
C LYS A 153 10.59 26.04 2.09
N VAL A 154 9.40 25.98 1.47
CA VAL A 154 8.32 25.08 1.90
C VAL A 154 7.79 24.20 0.77
N ALA A 155 7.34 23.00 1.15
CA ALA A 155 6.53 22.11 0.35
C ALA A 155 5.06 22.24 0.77
N VAL A 156 4.21 22.67 -0.15
CA VAL A 156 2.78 22.94 0.09
C VAL A 156 1.95 21.87 -0.64
N LYS A 157 1.48 20.87 0.11
CA LYS A 157 0.62 19.78 -0.36
C LYS A 157 -0.84 20.26 -0.36
N ILE A 158 -1.47 20.28 -1.53
CA ILE A 158 -2.82 20.81 -1.75
C ILE A 158 -3.72 19.70 -2.24
N GLN A 159 -4.83 19.49 -1.56
CA GLN A 159 -5.82 18.49 -1.92
C GLN A 159 -6.59 18.86 -3.21
N TYR A 160 -6.93 17.86 -4.03
CA TYR A 160 -7.83 18.07 -5.17
C TYR A 160 -9.22 18.56 -4.72
N PRO A 161 -9.78 19.66 -5.29
CA PRO A 161 -11.08 20.19 -4.87
C PRO A 161 -12.20 19.15 -5.00
N GLY A 162 -12.90 18.90 -3.90
CA GLY A 162 -14.06 18.01 -3.87
C GLY A 162 -13.73 16.51 -3.83
N ILE A 163 -12.45 16.14 -3.69
CA ILE A 163 -12.04 14.72 -3.64
C ILE A 163 -12.60 14.02 -2.40
N ALA A 164 -12.49 14.63 -1.21
CA ALA A 164 -13.03 14.08 0.02
C ALA A 164 -14.56 13.85 -0.08
N ALA A 165 -15.27 14.77 -0.73
CA ALA A 165 -16.71 14.65 -0.95
C ALA A 165 -17.09 13.60 -2.01
N SER A 166 -16.17 13.18 -2.89
CA SER A 166 -16.44 12.17 -3.90
C SER A 166 -16.21 10.74 -3.38
N ILE A 167 -15.33 10.53 -2.40
CA ILE A 167 -14.92 9.21 -1.86
C ILE A 167 -16.11 8.28 -1.69
N LYS A 168 -17.09 8.63 -0.84
CA LYS A 168 -18.26 7.78 -0.57
C LYS A 168 -18.95 7.30 -1.85
N SER A 169 -19.19 8.23 -2.76
CA SER A 169 -19.93 7.96 -3.99
C SER A 169 -19.12 7.21 -5.05
N ASP A 170 -17.80 7.45 -5.09
CA ASP A 170 -16.86 6.72 -5.95
C ASP A 170 -16.77 5.26 -5.46
N MET A 171 -16.65 5.05 -4.15
CA MET A 171 -16.62 3.71 -3.54
C MET A 171 -17.95 2.95 -3.67
N GLN A 172 -19.09 3.65 -3.60
CA GLN A 172 -20.40 3.03 -3.89
C GLN A 172 -20.51 2.54 -5.33
N MET A 173 -20.02 3.32 -6.30
CA MET A 173 -19.99 2.91 -7.71
C MET A 173 -19.12 1.68 -7.90
N LEU A 174 -17.92 1.68 -7.30
CA LEU A 174 -16.98 0.58 -7.42
C LEU A 174 -17.51 -0.71 -6.76
N ARG A 175 -18.10 -0.60 -5.57
CA ARG A 175 -18.80 -1.73 -4.91
C ARG A 175 -19.85 -2.34 -5.81
N ALA A 176 -20.68 -1.52 -6.47
CA ALA A 176 -21.71 -2.01 -7.38
C ALA A 176 -21.12 -2.80 -8.56
N VAL A 177 -20.06 -2.27 -9.19
CA VAL A 177 -19.36 -2.95 -10.30
C VAL A 177 -18.77 -4.27 -9.83
N MET A 178 -18.05 -4.28 -8.71
CA MET A 178 -17.42 -5.47 -8.15
C MET A 178 -18.46 -6.54 -7.75
N HIS A 179 -19.59 -6.14 -7.16
CA HIS A 179 -20.68 -7.06 -6.84
C HIS A 179 -21.35 -7.64 -8.09
N THR A 180 -21.57 -6.84 -9.13
CA THR A 180 -22.11 -7.35 -10.40
C THR A 180 -21.15 -8.35 -11.04
N LEU A 181 -19.85 -8.06 -11.05
CA LEU A 181 -18.85 -8.99 -11.57
C LEU A 181 -18.81 -10.29 -10.74
N SER A 182 -18.76 -10.20 -9.41
CA SER A 182 -18.79 -11.37 -8.51
C SER A 182 -20.05 -12.23 -8.69
N ALA A 183 -21.22 -11.62 -8.91
CA ALA A 183 -22.45 -12.37 -9.18
C ALA A 183 -22.47 -13.06 -10.55
N THR A 184 -21.62 -12.63 -11.50
CA THR A 184 -21.64 -13.09 -12.89
C THR A 184 -20.43 -13.94 -13.28
N THR A 185 -19.38 -13.95 -12.46
CA THR A 185 -18.17 -14.77 -12.64
C THR A 185 -17.75 -15.47 -11.34
N LYS A 186 -17.23 -16.70 -11.44
CA LYS A 186 -16.61 -17.41 -10.32
C LYS A 186 -15.15 -16.99 -10.06
N LEU A 187 -14.63 -16.05 -10.84
CA LEU A 187 -13.24 -15.60 -10.77
C LEU A 187 -13.01 -14.54 -9.68
N LEU A 188 -14.06 -13.90 -9.15
CA LEU A 188 -13.93 -12.92 -8.08
C LEU A 188 -14.35 -13.52 -6.74
N PRO A 189 -13.83 -12.98 -5.61
CA PRO A 189 -14.26 -13.38 -4.28
C PRO A 189 -15.77 -13.18 -4.07
N GLU A 190 -16.29 -13.87 -3.05
CA GLU A 190 -17.66 -13.72 -2.58
C GLU A 190 -18.00 -12.27 -2.22
N LYS A 191 -19.29 -11.95 -2.28
CA LYS A 191 -19.80 -10.59 -2.05
C LYS A 191 -19.32 -9.99 -0.72
N SER A 192 -19.31 -10.78 0.35
CA SER A 192 -18.88 -10.37 1.68
C SER A 192 -17.41 -9.95 1.74
N VAL A 193 -16.53 -10.71 1.09
CA VAL A 193 -15.09 -10.41 1.00
C VAL A 193 -14.86 -9.12 0.24
N ILE A 194 -15.55 -8.94 -0.89
CA ILE A 194 -15.49 -7.70 -1.67
C ILE A 194 -15.96 -6.51 -0.84
N THR A 195 -17.07 -6.63 -0.09
CA THR A 195 -17.55 -5.54 0.77
C THR A 195 -16.50 -5.16 1.82
N ALA A 196 -15.94 -6.13 2.54
CA ALA A 196 -14.92 -5.88 3.55
C ALA A 196 -13.69 -5.18 2.97
N LEU A 197 -13.20 -5.64 1.81
CA LEU A 197 -12.08 -5.01 1.10
C LEU A 197 -12.40 -3.55 0.71
N MET A 198 -13.58 -3.30 0.15
CA MET A 198 -13.99 -1.94 -0.25
C MET A 198 -14.12 -1.01 0.96
N ASP A 199 -14.54 -1.52 2.12
CA ASP A 199 -14.62 -0.75 3.35
C ASP A 199 -13.23 -0.35 3.85
N VAL A 200 -12.25 -1.27 3.80
CA VAL A 200 -10.85 -0.97 4.13
C VAL A 200 -10.28 0.10 3.21
N ILE A 201 -10.51 -0.02 1.90
CA ILE A 201 -10.06 0.97 0.90
C ILE A 201 -10.72 2.33 1.14
N GLU A 202 -12.04 2.38 1.39
CA GLU A 202 -12.74 3.63 1.67
C GLU A 202 -12.19 4.32 2.92
N GLN A 203 -11.95 3.57 4.00
CA GLN A 203 -11.36 4.11 5.23
C GLN A 203 -9.94 4.64 5.00
N GLN A 204 -9.15 3.95 4.17
CA GLN A 204 -7.81 4.40 3.83
C GLN A 204 -7.86 5.69 2.99
N LEU A 205 -8.80 5.83 2.05
CA LEU A 205 -8.97 7.08 1.30
C LEU A 205 -9.34 8.26 2.20
N TYR A 206 -10.16 8.05 3.24
CA TYR A 206 -10.49 9.12 4.19
C TYR A 206 -9.27 9.57 4.99
N LYS A 207 -8.39 8.64 5.38
CA LYS A 207 -7.12 8.99 6.04
C LYS A 207 -6.20 9.80 5.13
N GLU A 208 -6.14 9.46 3.84
CA GLU A 208 -5.33 10.17 2.83
C GLU A 208 -5.79 11.61 2.55
N VAL A 209 -7.04 11.95 2.85
CA VAL A 209 -7.58 13.31 2.70
C VAL A 209 -7.60 14.09 4.00
N ASP A 210 -7.16 13.48 5.11
CA ASP A 210 -7.09 14.11 6.43
C ASP A 210 -5.67 14.64 6.70
N TYR A 211 -5.43 15.87 6.23
CA TYR A 211 -4.13 16.53 6.38
C TYR A 211 -3.83 16.98 7.81
N GLN A 212 -4.84 17.05 8.68
CA GLN A 212 -4.63 17.33 10.10
C GLN A 212 -4.04 16.10 10.79
N LEU A 213 -4.60 14.92 10.53
CA LEU A 213 -4.04 13.67 11.01
C LEU A 213 -2.61 13.43 10.48
N GLU A 214 -2.36 13.71 9.20
CA GLU A 214 -1.01 13.63 8.62
C GLU A 214 -0.04 14.60 9.32
N ALA A 215 -0.44 15.85 9.55
CA ALA A 215 0.36 16.84 10.28
C ALA A 215 0.68 16.39 11.72
N GLU A 216 -0.30 15.87 12.44
CA GLU A 216 -0.14 15.35 13.80
C GLU A 216 0.84 14.18 13.84
N ASN A 217 0.71 13.24 12.91
CA ASN A 217 1.62 12.12 12.79
C ASN A 217 3.03 12.58 12.43
N GLY A 218 3.18 13.49 11.46
CA GLY A 218 4.48 14.06 11.08
C GLY A 218 5.18 14.72 12.26
N ARG A 219 4.48 15.55 13.04
CA ARG A 219 5.02 16.14 14.28
C ARG A 219 5.39 15.09 15.31
N TRP A 220 4.57 14.06 15.45
CA TRP A 220 4.86 12.98 16.39
C TRP A 220 6.13 12.24 16.00
N PHE A 221 6.27 11.80 14.75
CA PHE A 221 7.48 11.11 14.29
C PHE A 221 8.69 12.05 14.32
N ALA A 222 8.53 13.33 13.99
CA ALA A 222 9.62 14.31 14.08
C ALA A 222 10.21 14.39 15.51
N ARG A 223 9.40 14.18 16.55
CA ARG A 223 9.87 14.19 17.95
C ARG A 223 10.49 12.87 18.40
N HIS A 224 10.06 11.74 17.85
CA HIS A 224 10.41 10.41 18.39
C HIS A 224 11.37 9.61 17.49
N LEU A 225 11.47 9.94 16.19
CA LEU A 225 12.26 9.19 15.21
C LEU A 225 13.36 10.04 14.55
N SER A 226 13.26 11.37 14.60
CA SER A 226 14.32 12.23 14.04
C SER A 226 15.65 11.98 14.74
N SER A 227 16.73 11.98 13.97
CA SER A 227 18.09 11.78 14.44
C SER A 227 19.07 12.51 13.51
N GLU A 228 20.36 12.36 13.74
CA GLU A 228 21.37 12.87 12.78
C GLU A 228 21.22 12.28 11.38
N LYS A 229 20.65 11.06 11.28
CA LYS A 229 20.49 10.32 10.02
C LYS A 229 19.07 10.32 9.47
N ILE A 230 18.06 10.65 10.28
CA ILE A 230 16.65 10.68 9.86
C ILE A 230 16.12 12.09 9.98
N VAL A 231 15.68 12.65 8.85
CA VAL A 231 15.12 14.00 8.77
C VAL A 231 13.64 13.91 8.44
N ILE A 232 12.81 14.47 9.31
CA ILE A 232 11.36 14.58 9.10
C ILE A 232 11.04 16.05 8.92
N PRO A 233 10.36 16.45 7.84
CA PRO A 233 10.13 17.86 7.58
C PRO A 233 9.20 18.44 8.63
N GLU A 234 9.59 19.59 9.18
CA GLU A 234 8.78 20.32 10.13
C GLU A 234 7.46 20.74 9.48
N VAL A 235 6.36 20.58 10.22
CA VAL A 235 5.03 21.03 9.80
C VAL A 235 4.84 22.48 10.23
N LEU A 236 4.52 23.37 9.29
CA LEU A 236 4.25 24.77 9.58
C LEU A 236 2.75 24.97 9.75
N GLU A 237 2.28 24.99 10.99
CA GLU A 237 0.85 25.03 11.33
C GLU A 237 0.15 26.28 10.81
N GLN A 238 0.81 27.44 10.90
CA GLN A 238 0.29 28.72 10.42
C GLN A 238 0.05 28.76 8.90
N TYR A 239 0.67 27.85 8.15
CA TYR A 239 0.51 27.70 6.71
C TYR A 239 -0.25 26.41 6.34
N SER A 240 -0.86 25.74 7.32
CA SER A 240 -1.59 24.49 7.15
C SER A 240 -3.07 24.66 7.51
N SER A 241 -3.91 23.80 6.95
CA SER A 241 -5.36 23.79 7.10
C SER A 241 -5.92 22.38 6.86
N THR A 242 -7.24 22.23 6.80
CA THR A 242 -7.88 20.93 6.52
C THR A 242 -7.58 20.37 5.13
N LYS A 243 -7.25 21.23 4.15
CA LYS A 243 -6.99 20.83 2.75
C LYS A 243 -5.61 21.23 2.22
N ILE A 244 -4.81 21.92 3.03
CA ILE A 244 -3.46 22.36 2.69
C ILE A 244 -2.52 21.96 3.81
N LEU A 245 -1.49 21.17 3.51
CA LEU A 245 -0.44 20.81 4.46
C LEU A 245 0.87 21.44 4.00
N THR A 246 1.47 22.27 4.84
CA THR A 246 2.73 22.94 4.54
C THR A 246 3.82 22.42 5.46
N THR A 247 4.94 22.00 4.86
CA THR A 247 6.12 21.53 5.57
C THR A 247 7.39 22.22 5.06
N ARG A 248 8.48 22.17 5.83
CA ARG A 248 9.80 22.58 5.32
C ARG A 248 10.19 21.72 4.13
N LEU A 249 10.69 22.36 3.07
CA LEU A 249 11.12 21.65 1.87
C LEU A 249 12.45 20.95 2.12
N LEU A 250 12.46 19.61 2.08
CA LEU A 250 13.69 18.83 2.08
C LEU A 250 14.30 18.76 0.68
N GLN A 251 15.62 18.72 0.61
CA GLN A 251 16.38 18.57 -0.63
C GLN A 251 17.09 17.22 -0.65
N GLY A 252 16.85 16.46 -1.71
CA GLY A 252 17.44 15.16 -1.95
C GLY A 252 16.82 14.51 -3.18
N LEU A 253 17.17 13.25 -3.42
CA LEU A 253 16.71 12.47 -4.55
C LEU A 253 15.80 11.34 -4.08
N HIS A 254 14.74 11.03 -4.82
CA HIS A 254 13.97 9.81 -4.56
C HIS A 254 14.78 8.57 -4.94
N LEU A 255 14.44 7.40 -4.38
CA LEU A 255 15.20 6.15 -4.55
C LEU A 255 15.66 5.89 -6.00
N GLN A 256 14.75 5.98 -6.97
CA GLN A 256 15.08 5.69 -8.37
C GLN A 256 16.09 6.68 -8.95
N GLU A 257 15.90 7.98 -8.69
CA GLU A 257 16.80 9.04 -9.16
C GLU A 257 18.16 8.96 -8.45
N TRP A 258 18.16 8.68 -7.16
CA TRP A 258 19.37 8.49 -6.37
C TRP A 258 20.19 7.29 -6.89
N MET A 259 19.55 6.18 -7.21
CA MET A 259 20.21 5.00 -7.77
C MET A 259 20.86 5.27 -9.13
N LEU A 260 20.32 6.19 -9.94
CA LEU A 260 20.92 6.61 -11.21
C LEU A 260 22.22 7.38 -11.05
N THR A 261 22.51 7.92 -9.86
CA THR A 261 23.81 8.54 -9.55
C THR A 261 24.93 7.51 -9.35
N ASN A 262 24.61 6.23 -9.47
CA ASN A 262 25.51 5.09 -9.26
C ASN A 262 26.20 5.12 -7.88
N PRO A 263 25.43 5.11 -6.78
CA PRO A 263 25.97 5.17 -5.43
C PRO A 263 26.79 3.92 -5.11
N SER A 264 27.85 4.11 -4.31
CA SER A 264 28.71 3.02 -3.84
C SER A 264 27.92 2.00 -3.01
N GLN A 265 28.45 0.77 -2.93
CA GLN A 265 27.86 -0.26 -2.07
C GLN A 265 27.78 0.18 -0.60
N GLN A 266 28.78 0.92 -0.13
CA GLN A 266 28.79 1.46 1.23
C GLN A 266 27.62 2.40 1.49
N GLN A 267 27.30 3.29 0.53
CA GLN A 267 26.14 4.19 0.66
C GLN A 267 24.83 3.42 0.62
N ARG A 268 24.70 2.41 -0.25
CA ARG A 268 23.51 1.54 -0.32
C ARG A 268 23.28 0.82 1.01
N ASN A 269 24.35 0.26 1.59
CA ASN A 269 24.31 -0.39 2.89
C ASN A 269 23.92 0.59 4.00
N LEU A 270 24.49 1.80 4.01
CA LEU A 270 24.19 2.83 5.00
C LEU A 270 22.70 3.22 4.98
N TYR A 271 22.15 3.57 3.81
CA TYR A 271 20.73 3.89 3.70
C TYR A 271 19.83 2.69 3.98
N GLY A 272 20.25 1.49 3.56
CA GLY A 272 19.54 0.26 3.90
C GLY A 272 19.46 0.03 5.41
N GLN A 273 20.56 0.27 6.13
CA GLN A 273 20.62 0.17 7.58
C GLN A 273 19.72 1.20 8.26
N ILE A 274 19.75 2.47 7.82
CA ILE A 274 18.87 3.52 8.36
C ILE A 274 17.40 3.13 8.20
N ILE A 275 17.01 2.64 7.02
CA ILE A 275 15.63 2.20 6.75
C ILE A 275 15.25 1.02 7.65
N PHE A 276 16.09 -0.01 7.73
CA PHE A 276 15.84 -1.18 8.57
C PHE A 276 15.71 -0.82 10.06
N ASP A 277 16.68 -0.09 10.61
CA ASP A 277 16.71 0.30 12.03
C ASP A 277 15.50 1.17 12.37
N SER A 278 15.17 2.14 11.50
CA SER A 278 14.01 3.01 11.67
C SER A 278 12.69 2.23 11.71
N PHE A 279 12.56 1.19 10.88
CA PHE A 279 11.40 0.32 10.84
C PHE A 279 11.27 -0.51 12.12
N MET A 280 12.35 -1.17 12.53
CA MET A 280 12.37 -2.02 13.72
C MET A 280 12.09 -1.21 14.98
N HIS A 281 12.74 -0.04 15.12
CA HIS A 281 12.49 0.89 16.22
C HIS A 281 11.04 1.41 16.22
N SER A 282 10.51 1.81 15.05
CA SER A 282 9.13 2.30 14.93
C SER A 282 8.10 1.23 15.32
N ALA A 283 8.31 -0.01 14.89
CA ALA A 283 7.40 -1.11 15.17
C ALA A 283 7.45 -1.57 16.63
N PHE A 284 8.65 -1.77 17.18
CA PHE A 284 8.80 -2.52 18.44
C PHE A 284 9.16 -1.67 19.66
N GLU A 285 9.74 -0.48 19.48
CA GLU A 285 9.98 0.45 20.59
C GLU A 285 8.85 1.47 20.68
N LEU A 286 8.60 2.14 19.56
CA LEU A 286 7.62 3.22 19.45
C LEU A 286 6.18 2.72 19.36
N HIS A 287 5.97 1.45 19.01
CA HIS A 287 4.65 0.84 18.76
C HIS A 287 3.80 1.64 17.76
N LYS A 288 4.45 2.41 16.88
CA LYS A 288 3.80 3.30 15.93
C LYS A 288 4.62 3.34 14.65
N LEU A 289 4.04 2.81 13.59
CA LEU A 289 4.72 2.54 12.34
C LEU A 289 4.20 3.42 11.21
N HIS A 290 5.14 3.95 10.42
CA HIS A 290 4.87 4.48 9.09
C HIS A 290 4.57 3.31 8.14
N ALA A 291 3.28 3.10 7.86
CA ALA A 291 2.75 1.88 7.26
C ALA A 291 2.53 2.00 5.73
N ASP A 292 3.20 2.96 5.09
CA ASP A 292 3.25 3.11 3.63
C ASP A 292 4.70 2.97 3.12
N PRO A 293 5.10 1.76 2.72
CA PRO A 293 6.46 1.47 2.29
C PRO A 293 6.72 1.90 0.84
N HIS A 294 6.03 2.91 0.33
CA HIS A 294 6.24 3.42 -1.02
C HIS A 294 7.63 4.11 -1.12
N PRO A 295 8.48 3.77 -2.11
CA PRO A 295 9.81 4.37 -2.26
C PRO A 295 9.82 5.90 -2.37
N GLY A 296 8.73 6.49 -2.86
CA GLY A 296 8.55 7.95 -2.94
C GLY A 296 8.47 8.65 -1.59
N ASN A 297 8.27 7.93 -0.49
CA ASN A 297 8.26 8.49 0.87
C ASN A 297 9.68 8.67 1.43
N TYR A 298 10.70 8.22 0.69
CA TYR A 298 12.10 8.30 1.09
C TYR A 298 12.84 9.30 0.18
N LEU A 299 13.59 10.19 0.81
CA LEU A 299 14.43 11.18 0.14
C LEU A 299 15.89 10.99 0.59
N PHE A 300 16.77 10.66 -0.35
CA PHE A 300 18.19 10.46 -0.11
C PHE A 300 18.89 11.81 -0.19
N MET A 301 19.33 12.33 0.95
CA MET A 301 19.80 13.71 1.10
C MET A 301 21.34 13.77 1.15
N ALA A 302 21.88 14.98 1.14
CA ALA A 302 23.30 15.20 1.42
C ALA A 302 23.65 14.76 2.85
N ASN A 303 24.95 14.60 3.13
CA ASN A 303 25.49 14.25 4.46
C ASN A 303 24.94 12.91 5.02
N ASP A 304 24.59 11.98 4.13
CA ASP A 304 24.06 10.67 4.48
C ASP A 304 22.81 10.71 5.37
N GLN A 305 21.92 11.66 5.09
CA GLN A 305 20.65 11.80 5.79
C GLN A 305 19.51 11.24 4.93
N LEU A 306 18.55 10.58 5.58
CA LEU A 306 17.34 10.06 4.96
C LEU A 306 16.14 10.92 5.37
N GLY A 307 15.53 11.58 4.40
CA GLY A 307 14.27 12.28 4.55
C GLY A 307 13.10 11.29 4.54
N LEU A 308 12.24 11.34 5.56
CA LEU A 308 10.97 10.60 5.60
C LEU A 308 9.80 11.54 5.35
N LEU A 309 9.00 11.21 4.35
CA LEU A 309 7.87 12.02 3.86
C LEU A 309 6.54 11.26 4.01
N ASP A 310 5.45 12.01 3.91
CA ASP A 310 4.05 11.53 3.89
C ASP A 310 3.66 10.64 5.09
N PHE A 311 3.02 11.24 6.09
CA PHE A 311 2.55 10.52 7.29
C PHE A 311 1.04 10.24 7.27
N GLY A 312 0.46 10.14 6.06
CA GLY A 312 -0.96 9.85 5.87
C GLY A 312 -1.35 8.40 6.21
N CYS A 313 -0.39 7.47 6.16
CA CYS A 313 -0.60 6.07 6.53
C CYS A 313 0.24 5.68 7.76
N VAL A 314 -0.31 5.95 8.93
CA VAL A 314 0.32 5.55 10.21
C VAL A 314 -0.57 4.56 10.95
N ARG A 315 0.07 3.61 11.63
CA ARG A 315 -0.59 2.62 12.47
C ARG A 315 0.06 2.60 13.84
N THR A 316 -0.76 2.66 14.88
CA THR A 316 -0.34 2.44 16.26
C THR A 316 -0.74 1.02 16.63
N PHE A 317 0.20 0.25 17.13
CA PHE A 317 0.01 -1.13 17.55
C PHE A 317 -0.10 -1.20 19.07
N SER A 318 -0.82 -2.21 19.58
CA SER A 318 -0.78 -2.50 21.01
C SER A 318 0.57 -3.12 21.39
N LYS A 319 1.00 -2.90 22.64
CA LYS A 319 2.21 -3.56 23.17
C LYS A 319 2.10 -5.08 23.11
N GLU A 320 0.90 -5.60 23.35
CA GLU A 320 0.60 -7.03 23.26
C GLU A 320 0.82 -7.55 21.84
N PHE A 321 0.30 -6.86 20.82
CA PHE A 321 0.52 -7.23 19.41
C PHE A 321 2.01 -7.27 19.08
N CYS A 322 2.76 -6.21 19.41
CA CYS A 322 4.20 -6.16 19.13
C CYS A 322 4.96 -7.27 19.88
N SER A 323 4.65 -7.51 21.15
CA SER A 323 5.25 -8.62 21.92
C SER A 323 4.96 -9.98 21.28
N ASN A 324 3.72 -10.20 20.82
CA ASN A 324 3.36 -11.45 20.16
C ASN A 324 4.10 -11.61 18.82
N ILE A 325 4.32 -10.52 18.07
CA ILE A 325 5.09 -10.56 16.81
C ILE A 325 6.55 -10.87 17.08
N CYS A 326 7.18 -10.21 18.07
CA CYS A 326 8.54 -10.51 18.48
C CYS A 326 8.68 -11.99 18.87
N SER A 327 7.74 -12.51 19.66
CA SER A 327 7.74 -13.92 20.06
C SER A 327 7.58 -14.85 18.86
N LEU A 328 6.66 -14.56 17.94
CA LEU A 328 6.43 -15.36 16.73
C LEU A 328 7.68 -15.40 15.85
N MET A 329 8.26 -14.24 15.55
CA MET A 329 9.46 -14.11 14.73
C MET A 329 10.68 -14.78 15.40
N SER A 330 10.82 -14.64 16.72
CA SER A 330 11.89 -15.30 17.48
C SER A 330 11.76 -16.83 17.42
N VAL A 331 10.53 -17.36 17.57
CA VAL A 331 10.26 -18.79 17.38
C VAL A 331 10.63 -19.22 15.96
N PHE A 332 10.30 -18.44 14.93
CA PHE A 332 10.67 -18.81 13.57
C PHE A 332 12.19 -18.81 13.36
N VAL A 333 12.89 -17.79 13.83
CA VAL A 333 14.35 -17.64 13.67
C VAL A 333 15.12 -18.68 14.48
N ALA A 334 14.66 -19.04 15.68
CA ALA A 334 15.33 -20.03 16.53
C ALA A 334 15.38 -21.45 15.92
N HIS A 335 14.51 -21.77 14.95
CA HIS A 335 14.29 -23.13 14.46
C HIS A 335 14.83 -23.39 13.05
N THR A 336 15.96 -22.79 12.69
CA THR A 336 16.59 -22.91 11.35
C THR A 336 17.02 -24.32 10.96
N LYS A 337 17.13 -25.27 11.91
CA LYS A 337 17.58 -26.66 11.66
C LYS A 337 16.48 -27.72 11.81
N ALA A 338 15.56 -27.54 12.76
CA ALA A 338 14.40 -28.41 12.97
C ALA A 338 13.29 -27.59 13.62
N TRP A 339 12.08 -27.70 13.08
CA TRP A 339 10.91 -26.98 13.57
C TRP A 339 10.47 -27.50 14.96
N ASP A 340 10.43 -26.63 15.97
CA ASP A 340 9.54 -26.85 17.12
C ASP A 340 8.12 -26.46 16.68
N THR A 341 7.47 -27.42 16.03
CA THR A 341 6.15 -27.22 15.45
C THR A 341 5.08 -26.91 16.51
N GLN A 342 5.30 -27.36 17.75
CA GLN A 342 4.42 -27.08 18.88
C GLN A 342 4.50 -25.61 19.30
N SER A 343 5.70 -25.03 19.36
CA SER A 343 5.89 -23.61 19.64
C SER A 343 5.36 -22.72 18.52
N VAL A 344 5.56 -23.12 17.26
CA VAL A 344 5.05 -22.43 16.07
C VAL A 344 3.52 -22.39 16.07
N LEU A 345 2.87 -23.54 16.29
CA LEU A 345 1.41 -23.64 16.39
C LEU A 345 0.88 -22.74 17.51
N LYS A 346 1.47 -22.83 18.71
CA LYS A 346 1.05 -22.00 19.86
C LYS A 346 1.22 -20.50 19.58
N ALA A 347 2.28 -20.11 18.88
CA ALA A 347 2.51 -18.70 18.54
C ALA A 347 1.44 -18.20 17.55
N TYR A 348 1.10 -18.98 16.52
CA TYR A 348 0.01 -18.64 15.60
C TYR A 348 -1.37 -18.59 16.29
N GLN A 349 -1.64 -19.49 17.24
CA GLN A 349 -2.88 -19.50 18.02
C GLN A 349 -2.98 -18.29 18.96
N ARG A 350 -1.88 -17.90 19.63
CA ARG A 350 -1.81 -16.69 20.46
C ARG A 350 -2.07 -15.41 19.66
N GLN A 351 -1.62 -15.38 18.41
CA GLN A 351 -1.90 -14.28 17.48
C GLN A 351 -3.35 -14.29 16.95
N GLY A 352 -4.12 -15.35 17.23
CA GLY A 352 -5.48 -15.52 16.73
C GLY A 352 -5.57 -15.86 15.24
N ILE A 353 -4.42 -16.11 14.58
CA ILE A 353 -4.35 -16.44 13.15
C ILE A 353 -4.91 -17.84 12.89
N LEU A 354 -4.49 -18.81 13.71
CA LEU A 354 -4.98 -20.18 13.65
C LEU A 354 -5.97 -20.45 14.78
N SER A 355 -6.90 -21.37 14.51
CA SER A 355 -7.90 -21.75 15.49
C SER A 355 -7.29 -22.40 16.74
N ALA A 356 -7.85 -22.09 17.91
CA ALA A 356 -7.36 -22.59 19.20
C ALA A 356 -7.59 -24.11 19.39
N ASP A 357 -8.49 -24.70 18.61
CA ASP A 357 -8.80 -26.13 18.59
C ASP A 357 -7.93 -26.93 17.60
N LEU A 358 -7.13 -26.26 16.75
CA LEU A 358 -6.22 -26.93 15.83
C LEU A 358 -5.18 -27.76 16.61
N GLN A 359 -5.14 -29.06 16.32
CA GLN A 359 -4.24 -30.00 16.97
C GLN A 359 -2.89 -30.06 16.27
N LEU A 360 -1.85 -30.46 17.02
CA LEU A 360 -0.47 -30.52 16.53
C LEU A 360 -0.29 -31.44 15.32
N ASP A 361 -0.92 -32.61 15.33
CA ASP A 361 -0.77 -33.60 14.25
C ASP A 361 -1.37 -33.09 12.93
N GLU A 362 -2.52 -32.44 12.99
CA GLU A 362 -3.18 -31.82 11.83
C GLU A 362 -2.37 -30.61 11.33
N PHE A 363 -1.83 -29.79 12.25
CA PHE A 363 -0.91 -28.72 11.90
C PHE A 363 0.33 -29.22 11.15
N ASN A 364 0.97 -30.27 11.66
CA ASN A 364 2.18 -30.84 11.07
C ASN A 364 1.96 -31.47 9.70
N SER A 365 0.84 -32.17 9.52
CA SER A 365 0.57 -32.94 8.31
C SER A 365 -0.08 -32.11 7.19
N GLU A 366 -0.95 -31.16 7.52
CA GLU A 366 -1.73 -30.41 6.52
C GLU A 366 -1.24 -28.97 6.31
N LEU A 367 -0.85 -28.25 7.38
CA LEU A 367 -0.67 -26.80 7.30
C LEU A 367 0.80 -26.36 7.27
N LEU A 368 1.64 -26.93 8.12
CA LEU A 368 3.06 -26.58 8.21
C LEU A 368 3.79 -26.74 6.86
N PRO A 369 3.59 -27.81 6.06
CA PRO A 369 4.23 -27.94 4.75
C PRO A 369 3.83 -26.82 3.77
N LEU A 370 2.67 -26.20 3.97
CA LEU A 370 2.18 -25.09 3.15
C LEU A 370 2.74 -23.73 3.61
N LEU A 371 2.97 -23.58 4.92
CA LEU A 371 3.48 -22.35 5.53
C LEU A 371 5.02 -22.31 5.55
N ASP A 372 5.69 -23.45 5.61
CA ASP A 372 7.15 -23.56 5.72
C ASP A 372 7.91 -22.71 4.69
N PRO A 373 7.56 -22.71 3.38
CA PRO A 373 8.23 -21.84 2.41
C PRO A 373 8.05 -20.35 2.71
N LEU A 374 6.85 -19.95 3.14
CA LEU A 374 6.55 -18.56 3.48
C LEU A 374 7.30 -18.13 4.74
N ILE A 375 7.26 -18.95 5.79
CA ILE A 375 7.95 -18.61 7.03
C ILE A 375 9.46 -18.53 6.79
N ASN A 376 10.04 -19.51 6.08
CA ASN A 376 11.46 -19.49 5.71
C ASN A 376 11.83 -18.22 4.93
N TRP A 377 10.98 -17.78 4.01
CA TRP A 377 11.18 -16.55 3.26
C TRP A 377 11.09 -15.29 4.14
N VAL A 378 10.16 -15.26 5.10
CA VAL A 378 9.99 -14.15 6.05
C VAL A 378 11.23 -14.00 6.94
N ILE A 379 11.75 -15.11 7.46
CA ILE A 379 12.89 -15.10 8.38
C ILE A 379 14.25 -15.13 7.71
N GLU A 380 14.33 -15.39 6.39
CA GLU A 380 15.59 -15.48 5.64
C GLU A 380 16.58 -14.35 6.01
N PRO A 381 16.17 -13.07 6.09
CA PRO A 381 17.09 -11.98 6.44
C PRO A 381 17.61 -12.02 7.88
N PHE A 382 16.93 -12.73 8.78
CA PHE A 382 17.23 -12.78 10.21
C PHE A 382 17.99 -14.05 10.62
N LYS A 383 18.28 -14.95 9.67
CA LYS A 383 19.01 -16.21 9.93
C LYS A 383 20.49 -15.98 10.26
N GLU A 384 21.06 -14.92 9.70
CA GLU A 384 22.44 -14.51 9.88
C GLU A 384 22.50 -13.04 10.30
N PRO A 385 23.58 -12.58 10.96
CA PRO A 385 23.68 -11.19 11.40
C PRO A 385 23.62 -10.17 10.27
N PHE A 386 24.17 -10.51 9.10
CA PHE A 386 24.15 -9.67 7.90
C PHE A 386 23.43 -10.38 6.78
N PHE A 387 22.58 -9.64 6.06
CA PHE A 387 21.87 -10.17 4.90
C PHE A 387 22.06 -9.26 3.68
N ASP A 388 22.44 -9.87 2.55
CA ASP A 388 22.50 -9.21 1.24
C ASP A 388 21.14 -9.28 0.55
N PHE A 389 20.42 -8.15 0.57
CA PHE A 389 19.09 -8.07 -0.03
C PHE A 389 19.09 -8.17 -1.56
N SER A 390 20.25 -8.05 -2.23
CA SER A 390 20.35 -8.33 -3.67
C SER A 390 20.13 -9.81 -4.00
N GLN A 391 20.50 -10.70 -3.07
CA GLN A 391 20.35 -12.16 -3.19
C GLN A 391 19.01 -12.69 -2.66
N ARG A 392 18.12 -11.79 -2.23
CA ARG A 392 16.86 -12.17 -1.58
C ARG A 392 15.99 -13.04 -2.48
N SER A 393 15.57 -14.19 -1.93
CA SER A 393 14.68 -15.15 -2.57
C SER A 393 13.37 -14.51 -3.06
N SER A 394 12.81 -15.05 -4.15
CA SER A 394 11.49 -14.62 -4.63
C SER A 394 10.40 -15.00 -3.64
N TYR A 395 9.37 -14.16 -3.50
CA TYR A 395 8.21 -14.49 -2.68
C TYR A 395 7.60 -15.84 -3.10
N PRO A 396 7.36 -16.77 -2.16
CA PRO A 396 6.83 -18.08 -2.49
C PRO A 396 5.40 -17.96 -3.01
N LYS A 397 5.13 -18.61 -4.16
CA LYS A 397 3.79 -18.66 -4.71
C LYS A 397 2.98 -19.72 -3.99
N MET A 398 1.95 -19.32 -3.26
CA MET A 398 0.98 -20.26 -2.69
C MET A 398 -0.01 -20.67 -3.79
N GLY A 399 -0.11 -21.97 -4.07
CA GLY A 399 -1.08 -22.49 -5.05
C GLY A 399 -2.51 -22.42 -4.52
N LEU A 400 -3.49 -22.43 -5.44
CA LEU A 400 -4.93 -22.41 -5.09
C LEU A 400 -5.35 -23.56 -4.15
N ALA A 401 -4.72 -24.74 -4.28
CA ALA A 401 -4.98 -25.87 -3.39
C ALA A 401 -4.48 -25.59 -1.96
N SER A 402 -3.26 -25.06 -1.82
CA SER A 402 -2.67 -24.66 -0.54
C SER A 402 -3.48 -23.56 0.13
N ALA A 403 -3.96 -22.57 -0.63
CA ALA A 403 -4.81 -21.50 -0.10
C ALA A 403 -6.14 -22.03 0.47
N LYS A 404 -6.75 -23.04 -0.16
CA LYS A 404 -7.98 -23.68 0.33
C LYS A 404 -7.77 -24.45 1.62
N VAL A 405 -6.67 -25.20 1.72
CA VAL A 405 -6.32 -25.94 2.95
C VAL A 405 -6.04 -24.96 4.08
N SER A 406 -5.23 -23.92 3.85
CA SER A 406 -4.98 -22.87 4.85
C SER A 406 -6.27 -22.19 5.31
N ALA A 407 -7.22 -21.92 4.41
CA ALA A 407 -8.51 -21.31 4.75
C ALA A 407 -9.38 -22.14 5.70
N LYS A 408 -9.21 -23.48 5.76
CA LYS A 408 -9.91 -24.35 6.71
C LYS A 408 -9.49 -24.06 8.16
N TYR A 409 -8.24 -23.64 8.35
CA TYR A 409 -7.60 -23.49 9.67
C TYR A 409 -7.43 -22.04 10.13
N LEU A 410 -7.56 -21.10 9.20
CA LEU A 410 -7.54 -19.67 9.49
C LEU A 410 -8.78 -19.28 10.29
N ASN A 411 -8.57 -18.73 11.48
CA ASN A 411 -9.65 -18.15 12.29
C ASN A 411 -9.93 -16.72 11.81
N ALA A 412 -8.96 -15.83 11.96
CA ALA A 412 -8.97 -14.49 11.40
C ALA A 412 -7.53 -13.98 11.24
N ILE A 413 -7.26 -13.17 10.21
CA ILE A 413 -6.01 -12.41 10.17
C ILE A 413 -6.28 -11.06 10.84
N PRO A 414 -5.62 -10.75 11.98
CA PRO A 414 -5.80 -9.46 12.64
C PRO A 414 -5.49 -8.31 11.70
N LYS A 415 -6.25 -7.21 11.76
CA LYS A 415 -6.00 -6.04 10.89
C LYS A 415 -4.59 -5.49 11.04
N ASP A 416 -4.09 -5.47 12.28
CA ASP A 416 -2.74 -4.98 12.58
C ASP A 416 -1.65 -5.88 11.99
N GLN A 417 -1.90 -7.20 11.91
CA GLN A 417 -1.03 -8.15 11.21
C GLN A 417 -0.87 -7.78 9.74
N ILE A 418 -1.98 -7.49 9.05
CA ILE A 418 -1.96 -7.11 7.62
C ILE A 418 -1.10 -5.86 7.40
N TYR A 419 -1.29 -4.83 8.24
CA TYR A 419 -0.51 -3.60 8.11
C TYR A 419 0.97 -3.81 8.43
N PHE A 420 1.29 -4.61 9.44
CA PHE A 420 2.67 -4.94 9.80
C PHE A 420 3.36 -5.71 8.67
N ASP A 421 2.78 -6.82 8.21
CA ASP A 421 3.35 -7.68 7.16
C ASP A 421 3.56 -6.91 5.86
N ARG A 422 2.56 -6.11 5.46
CA ARG A 422 2.67 -5.25 4.27
C ARG A 422 3.82 -4.26 4.37
N SER A 423 3.99 -3.64 5.54
CA SER A 423 5.04 -2.65 5.77
C SER A 423 6.41 -3.31 5.82
N LEU A 424 6.51 -4.48 6.46
CA LEU A 424 7.71 -5.32 6.50
C LEU A 424 8.12 -5.73 5.07
N PHE A 425 7.19 -6.22 4.26
CA PHE A 425 7.47 -6.66 2.89
C PHE A 425 7.88 -5.50 2.00
N GLY A 426 7.23 -4.34 2.13
CA GLY A 426 7.60 -3.17 1.37
C GLY A 426 8.97 -2.60 1.77
N MET A 427 9.31 -2.59 3.07
CA MET A 427 10.66 -2.28 3.54
C MET A 427 11.68 -3.22 2.90
N MET A 428 11.43 -4.53 2.98
CA MET A 428 12.29 -5.55 2.39
C MET A 428 12.48 -5.37 0.86
N GLN A 429 11.43 -4.95 0.16
CA GLN A 429 11.50 -4.66 -1.27
C GLN A 429 12.31 -3.40 -1.58
N ILE A 430 12.27 -2.37 -0.74
CA ILE A 430 13.16 -1.19 -0.86
C ILE A 430 14.62 -1.60 -0.65
N LEU A 431 14.91 -2.40 0.37
CA LEU A 431 16.26 -2.91 0.63
C LEU A 431 16.79 -3.75 -0.54
N LYS A 432 15.92 -4.56 -1.16
CA LYS A 432 16.24 -5.29 -2.39
C LYS A 432 16.52 -4.38 -3.58
N GLN A 433 15.73 -3.32 -3.77
CA GLN A 433 15.97 -2.33 -4.84
C GLN A 433 17.28 -1.58 -4.65
N LEU A 434 17.64 -1.26 -3.40
CA LEU A 434 18.95 -0.70 -3.07
C LEU A 434 20.09 -1.69 -3.36
N GLY A 435 19.83 -3.00 -3.25
CA GLY A 435 20.85 -4.03 -3.21
C GLY A 435 21.72 -3.88 -1.95
N ALA A 436 21.10 -3.54 -0.83
CA ALA A 436 21.80 -3.24 0.42
C ALA A 436 22.19 -4.54 1.16
N VAL A 437 23.38 -4.53 1.75
CA VAL A 437 23.79 -5.48 2.78
C VAL A 437 23.55 -4.81 4.13
N VAL A 438 22.69 -5.40 4.95
CA VAL A 438 22.19 -4.82 6.20
C VAL A 438 22.47 -5.75 7.37
N ASN A 439 22.88 -5.20 8.51
CA ASN A 439 22.90 -5.91 9.77
C ASN A 439 21.46 -6.05 10.29
N THR A 440 20.92 -7.26 10.28
CA THR A 440 19.55 -7.56 10.69
C THR A 440 19.47 -8.02 12.15
N SER A 441 20.62 -8.18 12.83
CA SER A 441 20.66 -8.46 14.26
C SER A 441 20.00 -7.35 15.03
N ASN A 442 19.12 -7.70 15.96
CA ASN A 442 18.37 -6.73 16.74
C ASN A 442 17.98 -7.31 18.11
N GLN A 443 17.55 -6.43 19.01
CA GLN A 443 17.21 -6.82 20.39
C GLN A 443 15.83 -7.47 20.54
N TRP A 444 14.95 -7.34 19.54
CA TRP A 444 13.54 -7.72 19.64
C TRP A 444 13.27 -9.14 19.10
N ILE A 445 13.88 -9.49 17.97
CA ILE A 445 13.79 -10.80 17.33
C ILE A 445 15.07 -11.54 17.65
N LYS A 446 14.98 -12.51 18.55
CA LYS A 446 16.13 -13.30 18.99
C LYS A 446 16.02 -14.71 18.43
N ALA A 447 17.12 -15.24 17.88
CA ALA A 447 17.29 -16.69 17.90
C ALA A 447 17.35 -17.10 19.39
N ASN A 448 16.79 -18.24 19.78
CA ASN A 448 17.04 -18.74 21.13
C ASN A 448 18.56 -18.84 21.28
N ASP A 449 19.12 -18.03 22.19
CA ASP A 449 20.48 -18.22 22.65
C ASP A 449 20.55 -19.67 23.18
N SER A 450 21.60 -20.38 22.76
CA SER A 450 21.93 -21.69 23.30
C SER A 450 22.20 -21.61 24.79
#